data_AF-A0A535AFB5-F1
#
_entry.id   AF-A0A535AFB5-F1
#
_cell.length_a   1.000
_cell.length_b   1.000
_cell.length_c   1.000
_cell.angle_alpha   90.00
_cell.angle_beta   90.00
_cell.angle_gamma   90.00
#
_symmetry.space_group_name_H-M   'P 1'
#
loop_
_entity.id
_entity.type
_entity.pdbx_description
1 polymer ?
#
loop_
_entity_poly.entity_id
_entity_poly.type
_entity_poly.pdbx_seq_one_letter_code
_entity_poly.pdbx_strand_id
1 'polypeptide(L)' 'MVETLRPGQELILNDALNVVKAAAYEIQGDVVVLKERLDDERAVVTLSGGDEKVGMIADPLRAIRLKPGEHILMDSRSG' A
#
# COMPACT_ATOMS: atom_id res chain seq x y z
N MET A 1 -10.85 -19.30 -2.88
CA MET A 1 -11.26 -17.87 -3.00
C MET A 1 -10.35 -16.94 -2.20
N VAL A 2 -9.93 -17.30 -0.98
CA VAL A 2 -8.98 -16.48 -0.19
C VAL A 2 -7.56 -16.49 -0.78
N GLU A 3 -7.14 -17.59 -1.44
CA GLU A 3 -5.79 -17.78 -2.00
C GLU A 3 -5.42 -16.80 -3.14
N THR A 4 -6.40 -16.10 -3.73
CA THR A 4 -6.16 -15.13 -4.81
C THR A 4 -6.08 -13.68 -4.33
N LEU A 5 -6.38 -13.40 -3.07
CA LEU A 5 -6.27 -12.05 -2.51
C LEU A 5 -4.80 -11.68 -2.34
N ARG A 6 -4.50 -10.39 -2.49
CA ARG A 6 -3.14 -9.85 -2.35
C ARG A 6 -3.13 -8.68 -1.37
N PRO A 7 -2.08 -8.52 -0.54
CA PRO A 7 -1.95 -7.37 0.34
C PRO A 7 -2.05 -6.03 -0.42
N GLY A 8 -2.79 -5.08 0.17
CA GLY A 8 -3.02 -3.73 -0.38
C GLY A 8 -4.11 -3.66 -1.47
N GLN A 9 -4.71 -4.78 -1.84
CA GLN A 9 -5.76 -4.82 -2.85
C GLN A 9 -7.10 -4.34 -2.28
N GLU A 10 -7.84 -3.53 -3.03
CA GLU A 10 -9.20 -3.13 -2.64
C GLU A 10 -10.19 -4.29 -2.77
N LEU A 11 -11.19 -4.32 -1.90
CA LEU A 11 -12.24 -5.34 -1.89
C LEU A 11 -13.61 -4.68 -2.00
N ILE A 12 -14.50 -5.30 -2.78
CA ILE A 12 -15.90 -4.93 -2.85
C ILE A 12 -16.66 -5.78 -1.82
N LEU A 13 -17.41 -5.10 -0.96
CA LEU A 13 -18.21 -5.70 0.08
C LEU A 13 -19.71 -5.58 -0.25
N ASN A 14 -20.53 -6.48 0.28
CA ASN A 14 -21.98 -6.29 0.34
C ASN A 14 -22.40 -5.54 1.61
N ASP A 15 -23.70 -5.30 1.77
CA ASP A 15 -24.26 -4.56 2.92
C ASP A 15 -24.03 -5.25 4.28
N ALA A 16 -23.74 -6.56 4.25
CA ALA A 16 -23.36 -7.33 5.43
C ALA A 16 -21.84 -7.38 5.66
N LEU A 17 -21.07 -6.55 4.95
CA LEU A 17 -19.60 -6.45 4.98
C LEU A 17 -18.87 -7.74 4.57
N ASN A 18 -19.53 -8.63 3.83
CA ASN A 18 -18.88 -9.81 3.28
C ASN A 18 -18.15 -9.46 1.98
N VAL A 19 -16.95 -10.01 1.80
CA VAL A 19 -16.17 -9.87 0.57
C VAL A 19 -16.86 -10.59 -0.57
N VAL A 20 -17.28 -9.85 -1.59
CA VAL A 20 -17.94 -10.40 -2.78
C VAL A 20 -17.06 -10.38 -4.01
N LYS A 21 -16.04 -9.50 -4.05
CA LYS A 21 -15.12 -9.39 -5.18
C LYS A 21 -13.81 -8.71 -4.80
N ALA A 22 -12.71 -9.14 -5.41
CA ALA A 22 -11.43 -8.42 -5.37
C ALA A 22 -11.41 -7.36 -6.48
N ALA A 23 -10.99 -6.14 -6.15
CA ALA A 23 -10.83 -5.02 -7.08
C ALA A 23 -9.35 -4.79 -7.42
N ALA A 24 -9.04 -3.67 -8.07
CA ALA A 24 -7.67 -3.28 -8.35
C ALA A 24 -6.99 -2.70 -7.09
N TYR A 25 -5.77 -2.22 -7.25
CA TYR A 25 -5.13 -1.35 -6.26
C TYR A 25 -5.65 0.07 -6.45
N GLU A 26 -5.71 0.84 -5.36
CA GLU A 26 -6.00 2.27 -5.42
C GLU A 26 -4.93 2.99 -6.27
N ILE A 27 -5.38 3.95 -7.08
CA ILE A 27 -4.55 4.75 -8.00
C ILE A 27 -4.55 6.24 -7.64
N GLN A 28 -5.29 6.65 -6.61
CA GLN A 28 -5.31 8.00 -6.06
C GLN A 28 -5.05 8.01 -4.56
N GLY A 29 -4.36 9.03 -4.05
CA GLY A 29 -3.95 9.09 -2.65
C GLY A 29 -2.83 10.09 -2.43
N ASP A 30 -2.12 9.91 -1.33
CA ASP A 30 -1.00 10.77 -0.97
C ASP A 30 0.26 10.32 -1.69
N VAL A 31 1.02 11.28 -2.19
CA VAL A 31 2.37 11.02 -2.71
C VAL A 31 3.36 11.16 -1.57
N VAL A 32 4.11 10.10 -1.30
CA VAL A 32 5.11 10.04 -0.23
C VAL A 32 6.46 9.67 -0.79
N VAL A 33 7.53 9.97 -0.06
CA VAL A 33 8.90 9.63 -0.45
C VAL A 33 9.34 8.38 0.30
N LEU A 34 9.79 7.35 -0.41
CA LEU A 34 10.39 6.17 0.23
C LEU A 34 11.68 6.57 0.94
N LYS A 35 11.75 6.38 2.26
CA LYS A 35 12.97 6.61 3.04
C LYS A 35 13.82 5.34 3.12
N GLU A 36 13.21 4.24 3.55
CA GLU A 36 13.88 2.94 3.62
C GLU A 36 12.88 1.78 3.57
N ARG A 37 13.32 0.64 3.07
CA ARG A 37 12.57 -0.62 3.17
C ARG A 37 13.04 -1.36 4.42
N LEU A 38 12.10 -1.68 5.31
CA LEU A 38 12.40 -2.36 6.57
C LEU A 38 12.51 -3.87 6.38
N ASP A 39 11.57 -4.43 5.62
CA ASP A 39 11.48 -5.84 5.27
C ASP A 39 10.68 -6.00 3.97
N ASP A 40 10.26 -7.23 3.64
CA ASP A 40 9.55 -7.46 2.40
C ASP A 40 8.16 -6.81 2.31
N GLU A 41 7.58 -6.48 3.46
CA GLU A 41 6.20 -6.04 3.60
C GLU A 41 6.06 -4.60 4.06
N ARG A 42 7.12 -3.99 4.61
CA ARG A 42 7.05 -2.68 5.25
C ARG A 42 8.16 -1.74 4.80
N ALA A 43 7.83 -0.46 4.75
CA ALA A 43 8.77 0.61 4.46
C ALA A 43 8.49 1.83 5.35
N VAL A 44 9.55 2.60 5.64
CA VAL A 44 9.42 3.95 6.17
C VAL A 44 9.29 4.91 5.00
N VAL A 45 8.31 5.80 5.07
CA VAL A 45 8.09 6.87 4.11
C VAL A 45 8.08 8.21 4.80
N THR A 46 8.44 9.26 4.07
CA THR A 46 8.32 10.65 4.49
C THR A 46 7.10 11.26 3.83
N LEU A 47 6.19 11.79 4.63
CA LEU A 47 5.00 12.53 4.21
C LEU A 47 5.39 13.93 3.74
N SER A 48 4.49 14.63 3.04
CA SER A 48 4.74 15.99 2.55
C SER A 48 5.11 17.00 3.66
N GLY A 49 4.61 16.80 4.87
CA GLY A 49 4.93 17.61 6.05
C GLY A 49 6.29 17.30 6.71
N GLY A 50 7.02 16.31 6.21
CA GLY A 50 8.30 15.85 6.78
C GLY A 50 8.16 14.80 7.87
N ASP A 51 6.93 14.52 8.33
CA ASP A 51 6.66 13.42 9.25
C ASP A 51 6.96 12.06 8.60
N GLU A 52 7.42 11.12 9.40
CA GLU A 52 7.71 9.76 8.96
C GLU A 52 6.63 8.78 9.41
N LYS A 53 6.28 7.84 8.53
CA LYS A 53 5.31 6.79 8.81
C LYS A 53 5.79 5.46 8.27
N VAL A 54 5.48 4.38 8.98
CA VAL A 54 5.63 3.02 8.45
C VAL A 54 4.38 2.69 7.63
N GLY A 55 4.56 2.32 6.37
CA GLY A 55 3.51 1.86 5.48
C GLY A 55 3.71 0.41 5.06
N MET A 56 2.61 -0.22 4.63
CA MET A 56 2.62 -1.56 4.04
C MET A 56 2.93 -1.50 2.54
N ILE A 57 3.83 -2.37 2.07
CA ILE A 57 4.18 -2.52 0.66
C ILE A 57 3.14 -3.44 0.00
N ALA A 58 2.35 -2.87 -0.90
CA ALA A 58 1.43 -3.59 -1.75
C ALA A 58 2.16 -4.67 -2.57
N ASP A 59 1.52 -5.82 -2.75
CA ASP A 59 2.11 -7.00 -3.40
C ASP A 59 2.85 -6.70 -4.74
N PRO A 60 2.31 -5.87 -5.67
CA PRO A 60 2.97 -5.57 -6.93
C PRO A 60 4.29 -4.82 -6.77
N LEU A 61 4.45 -4.06 -5.68
CA LEU A 61 5.66 -3.31 -5.39
C LEU A 61 6.75 -4.19 -4.74
N ARG A 62 6.39 -5.35 -4.18
CA ARG A 62 7.35 -6.24 -3.51
C ARG A 62 8.35 -6.88 -4.49
N ALA A 63 7.96 -7.06 -5.75
CA ALA A 63 8.83 -7.56 -6.82
C ALA A 63 9.71 -6.46 -7.44
N ILE A 64 9.45 -5.19 -7.12
CA ILE A 64 10.17 -4.04 -7.67
C ILE A 64 11.27 -3.63 -6.70
N ARG A 65 12.47 -3.39 -7.23
CA ARG A 65 13.57 -2.85 -6.42
C ARG A 65 13.40 -1.35 -6.25
N LEU A 66 12.57 -0.95 -5.29
CA LEU A 66 12.39 0.45 -4.92
C LEU A 66 13.68 1.03 -4.31
N LYS A 67 13.95 2.31 -4.58
CA LYS A 67 15.10 3.03 -4.05
C LYS A 67 14.66 4.15 -3.09
N PRO A 68 15.39 4.38 -1.99
CA PRO A 68 15.23 5.60 -1.20
C PRO A 68 15.23 6.86 -2.06
N GLY A 69 14.29 7.77 -1.81
CA GLY A 69 14.05 8.98 -2.59
C GLY A 69 13.00 8.83 -3.71
N GLU A 70 12.56 7.62 -4.04
CA GLU A 70 11.48 7.42 -5.01
C GLU A 70 10.13 7.86 -4.43
N HIS A 71 9.30 8.44 -5.29
CA HIS A 71 7.95 8.84 -4.94
C HIS A 71 7.01 7.67 -5.20
N ILE A 72 6.20 7.34 -4.20
CA ILE A 72 5.23 6.26 -4.27
C ILE A 72 3.86 6.74 -3.80
N LEU A 73 2.82 6.06 -4.27
CA LEU A 73 1.45 6.31 -3.82
C LEU A 73 1.22 5.60 -2.48
N MET A 74 0.59 6.30 -1.55
CA MET A 74 0.16 5.77 -0.27
C MET A 74 -1.29 6.19 0.01
N ASP A 75 -2.11 5.25 0.48
CA ASP A 75 -3.35 5.60 1.17
C ASP A 75 -3.05 5.74 2.67
N SER A 76 -2.95 6.98 3.15
CA SER A 76 -2.62 7.28 4.55
C SER A 76 -3.69 6.87 5.56
N ARG A 77 -4.92 6.62 5.08
CA ARG A 77 -6.06 6.19 5.90
C ARG A 77 -6.09 4.68 6.10
N SER A 78 -5.45 3.94 5.22
CA SER A 78 -5.42 2.48 5.20
C SER A 78 -4.04 1.97 5.66
N GLY A 79 -3.89 1.70 6.96
CA GLY A 79 -2.65 1.18 7.55
C GLY A 79 -1.54 2.23 7.66
#